data_AF-A0A3M1MSG5-F1
#
_entry.id   AF-A0A3M1MSG5-F1
#
_cell.length_a   1.000
_cell.length_b   1.000
_cell.length_c   1.000
_cell.angle_alpha   90.00
_cell.angle_beta   90.00
_cell.angle_gamma   90.00
#
_symmetry.space_group_name_H-M   'P 1'
#
loop_
_entity.id
_entity.type
_entity.pdbx_description
1 polymer ?
#
loop_
_entity_poly.entity_id
_entity_poly.type
_entity_poly.pdbx_seq_one_letter_code
_entity_poly.pdbx_strand_id
1 'polypeptide(L)'
;SRDEVVELIRIFLPEGSNEAKLIDQVDATLNKIAELGFIRRLRGQRQMIEVRRILKAFVDAQWLADFDQRLAEYRNQLRAPAEESDG
;
A
#
# COMPACT_ATOMS: atom_id res chain seq x y z
N SER A 1 9.50 -7.77 9.08
CA SER A 1 10.68 -7.40 8.27
C SER A 1 10.24 -6.80 6.95
N ARG A 2 11.14 -6.21 6.14
CA ARG A 2 10.81 -5.77 4.76
C ARG A 2 10.25 -6.91 3.91
N ASP A 3 10.88 -8.08 3.99
CA ASP A 3 10.51 -9.23 3.15
C ASP A 3 9.09 -9.73 3.50
N GLU A 4 8.69 -9.68 4.77
CA GLU A 4 7.30 -9.94 5.17
C GLU A 4 6.31 -8.96 4.52
N VAL A 5 6.66 -7.68 4.39
CA VAL A 5 5.80 -6.69 3.70
C VAL A 5 5.68 -7.01 2.22
N VAL A 6 6.77 -7.44 1.58
CA VAL A 6 6.76 -7.87 0.17
C VAL A 6 5.83 -9.07 -0.02
N GLU A 7 5.93 -10.09 0.85
CA GLU A 7 5.07 -11.27 0.82
C GLU A 7 3.58 -10.91 0.99
N LEU A 8 3.27 -10.03 1.94
CA LEU A 8 1.89 -9.57 2.17
C LEU A 8 1.30 -8.79 1.00
N ILE A 9 2.11 -8.06 0.22
CA ILE A 9 1.64 -7.29 -0.92
C ILE A 9 1.53 -8.16 -2.17
N ARG A 10 2.42 -9.14 -2.33
CA ARG A 10 2.52 -9.98 -3.53
C ARG A 10 1.22 -10.74 -3.81
N ILE A 11 0.47 -11.15 -2.78
CA ILE A 11 -0.84 -11.82 -2.93
C ILE A 11 -1.92 -10.98 -3.64
N PHE A 12 -1.72 -9.67 -3.73
CA PHE A 12 -2.66 -8.73 -4.35
C PHE A 12 -2.24 -8.33 -5.77
N LEU A 13 -1.13 -8.87 -6.30
CA LEU A 13 -0.62 -8.53 -7.62
C LEU A 13 -0.91 -9.65 -8.64
N PRO A 14 -1.09 -9.31 -9.93
CA PRO A 14 -1.26 -10.31 -10.98
C PRO A 14 -0.01 -11.18 -11.15
N GLU A 15 -0.22 -12.43 -11.57
CA GLU A 15 0.87 -13.38 -11.85
C GLU A 15 1.85 -12.81 -12.89
N GLY A 16 3.15 -12.99 -12.66
CA GLY A 16 4.22 -12.50 -13.54
C GLY A 16 4.73 -11.08 -13.24
N SER A 17 4.29 -10.44 -12.15
CA SER A 17 4.86 -9.16 -11.71
C SER A 17 6.37 -9.28 -11.43
N ASN A 18 7.16 -8.33 -11.94
CA ASN A 18 8.62 -8.34 -11.81
C ASN A 18 9.03 -8.18 -10.33
N GLU A 19 9.54 -9.25 -9.74
CA GLU A 19 9.87 -9.31 -8.31
C GLU A 19 10.91 -8.27 -7.87
N ALA A 20 11.92 -8.02 -8.70
CA ALA A 20 12.95 -7.03 -8.37
C ALA A 20 12.35 -5.62 -8.29
N LYS A 21 11.50 -5.26 -9.26
CA LYS A 21 10.78 -3.98 -9.25
C LYS A 21 9.82 -3.87 -8.05
N LEU A 22 9.17 -4.97 -7.67
CA LEU A 22 8.30 -4.99 -6.49
C LEU A 22 9.07 -4.68 -5.21
N ILE A 23 10.22 -5.34 -5.02
CA ILE A 23 11.07 -5.11 -3.84
C ILE A 23 11.51 -3.65 -3.79
N ASP A 24 11.97 -3.09 -4.92
CA ASP A 24 12.39 -1.69 -5.01
C ASP A 24 11.25 -0.72 -4.67
N GLN A 25 10.03 -1.00 -5.16
CA GLN A 25 8.86 -0.18 -4.89
C GLN A 25 8.41 -0.25 -3.43
N VAL A 26 8.48 -1.43 -2.81
CA VAL A 26 8.21 -1.61 -1.38
C VAL A 26 9.24 -0.85 -0.55
N ASP A 27 10.53 -0.95 -0.87
CA ASP A 27 11.57 -0.22 -0.14
C ASP A 27 11.41 1.31 -0.27
N ALA A 28 11.08 1.82 -1.47
CA ALA A 28 10.78 3.23 -1.68
C ALA A 28 9.57 3.71 -0.87
N THR A 29 8.52 2.88 -0.79
CA THR A 29 7.31 3.18 -0.03
C THR A 29 7.59 3.20 1.47
N LEU A 30 8.33 2.22 1.98
CA LEU A 30 8.75 2.17 3.38
C LEU A 30 9.61 3.37 3.76
N ASN A 31 10.48 3.85 2.87
CA ASN A 31 11.25 5.06 3.15
C ASN A 31 10.35 6.29 3.31
N LYS A 32 9.35 6.48 2.44
CA LYS A 32 8.35 7.56 2.59
C LYS A 32 7.56 7.43 3.89
N ILE A 33 7.12 6.23 4.25
CA ILE A 33 6.40 5.99 5.51
C ILE A 33 7.30 6.30 6.73
N ALA A 34 8.61 6.05 6.62
CA ALA A 34 9.59 6.42 7.65
C ALA A 34 9.80 7.94 7.74
N GLU A 35 9.88 8.64 6.61
CA GLU A 35 9.96 10.11 6.54
C GLU A 35 8.73 10.78 7.15
N LEU A 36 7.55 10.23 6.91
CA LEU A 36 6.29 10.65 7.53
C LEU A 36 6.21 10.32 9.03
N GLY A 37 7.18 9.56 9.57
CA GLY A 37 7.29 9.28 11.00
C GLY A 37 6.36 8.17 11.50
N PHE A 38 5.76 7.38 10.61
CA PHE A 38 4.88 6.25 10.95
C PHE A 38 5.65 4.98 11.31
N ILE A 39 6.86 4.81 10.76
CA ILE A 39 7.76 3.71 11.08
C ILE A 39 9.18 4.22 11.34
N ARG A 40 10.01 3.37 11.93
CA ARG A 40 11.46 3.59 12.03
C ARG A 40 12.22 2.32 11.65
N ARG A 41 13.36 2.47 10.96
CA ARG A 41 14.28 1.35 10.71
C ARG A 41 15.15 1.11 11.94
N LEU A 42 15.34 -0.15 12.31
CA LEU A 42 16.20 -0.51 13.44
C LEU A 42 17.67 -0.34 13.08
N ARG A 43 18.46 0.27 13.99
CA ARG A 43 19.90 0.46 13.79
C ARG A 43 20.59 -0.90 13.74
N GLY A 44 21.46 -1.11 12.75
CA GLY A 44 22.17 -2.39 12.54
C GLY A 44 21.32 -3.50 11.90
N GLN A 45 20.01 -3.30 11.73
CA GLN A 45 19.10 -4.27 11.11
C GLN A 45 18.22 -3.55 10.07
N ARG A 46 18.81 -3.19 8.92
CA ARG A 46 18.14 -2.35 7.90
C ARG A 46 16.81 -2.92 7.38
N GLN A 47 16.64 -4.24 7.48
CA GLN A 47 15.42 -4.95 7.09
C GLN A 47 14.34 -4.99 8.17
N MET A 48 14.67 -4.59 9.39
CA MET A 48 13.74 -4.57 10.51
C MET A 48 13.17 -3.18 10.72
N ILE A 49 11.86 -3.17 10.93
CA ILE A 49 11.04 -1.97 10.97
C ILE A 49 10.19 -2.04 12.22
N GLU A 50 10.16 -0.95 12.96
CA GLU A 50 9.28 -0.76 14.10
C GLU A 50 8.15 0.18 13.70
N VAL A 51 6.91 -0.24 13.92
CA VAL A 51 5.71 0.55 13.64
C VAL A 51 5.39 1.43 14.84
N ARG A 52 5.30 2.75 14.63
CA ARG A 52 4.97 3.70 15.70
C ARG A 52 3.47 3.71 15.94
N ARG A 53 3.08 3.85 17.21
CA ARG A 53 1.66 3.85 17.64
C ARG A 53 0.82 4.97 17.01
N ILE A 54 1.46 6.01 16.45
CA ILE A 54 0.80 7.09 15.69
C ILE A 54 0.05 6.57 14.46
N LEU A 55 0.46 5.43 13.87
CA LEU A 55 -0.22 4.85 12.71
C LEU A 55 -1.68 4.48 13.02
N LYS A 56 -1.95 3.93 14.21
CA LYS A 56 -3.32 3.58 14.65
C LYS A 56 -4.22 4.82 14.84
N ALA A 57 -3.63 5.98 15.13
CA ALA A 57 -4.38 7.23 15.29
C ALA A 57 -4.71 7.90 13.95
N PHE A 58 -3.98 7.57 12.88
CA PHE A 58 -4.23 8.08 11.53
C PHE A 58 -5.07 7.14 10.67
N VAL A 59 -4.97 5.84 10.92
CA VAL A 59 -5.72 4.78 10.24
C VAL A 59 -6.61 4.10 11.29
N ASP A 60 -7.69 4.78 11.66
CA ASP A 60 -8.70 4.23 12.55
C ASP A 60 -9.78 3.46 11.77
N ALA A 61 -10.72 2.85 12.48
CA ALA A 61 -11.79 2.08 11.87
C ALA A 61 -12.71 2.93 10.98
N GLN A 62 -12.85 4.23 11.29
CA GLN A 62 -13.67 5.15 10.51
C GLN A 62 -12.99 5.48 9.19
N TRP A 63 -11.69 5.82 9.23
CA TRP A 63 -10.89 6.06 8.02
C TRP A 63 -10.87 4.83 7.09
N LEU A 64 -10.78 3.63 7.66
CA LEU A 64 -10.81 2.38 6.89
C LEU A 64 -12.16 2.16 6.19
N ALA A 65 -13.28 2.45 6.88
CA ALA A 65 -14.61 2.34 6.29
C ALA A 65 -14.80 3.35 5.15
N ASP A 66 -14.36 4.59 5.33
CA ASP A 66 -14.40 5.63 4.30
C ASP A 66 -13.54 5.26 3.08
N PHE A 67 -12.37 4.66 3.33
CA PHE A 67 -11.48 4.21 2.27
C PHE A 67 -12.09 3.04 1.47
N ASP A 68 -12.72 2.08 2.14
CA ASP A 68 -13.43 0.97 1.47
C ASP A 68 -14.59 1.47 0.59
N GLN A 69 -15.36 2.45 1.08
CA GLN A 69 -16.41 3.09 0.29
C GLN A 69 -15.84 3.74 -0.99
N ARG A 70 -14.76 4.52 -0.86
CA ARG A 70 -14.10 5.17 -2.02
C ARG A 70 -13.55 4.14 -3.01
N LEU A 71 -13.01 3.02 -2.53
CA LEU A 71 -12.57 1.93 -3.40
C LEU A 71 -13.74 1.29 -4.15
N ALA A 72 -14.90 1.10 -3.51
CA ALA A 72 -16.10 0.60 -4.17
C ALA A 72 -16.59 1.57 -5.26
N GLU A 73 -16.61 2.88 -4.98
CA GLU A 73 -16.93 3.93 -5.95
C GLU A 73 -15.97 3.91 -7.14
N TYR A 74 -14.66 3.84 -6.88
CA TYR A 74 -13.64 3.78 -7.93
C TYR A 74 -13.79 2.52 -8.81
N ARG A 75 -14.09 1.36 -8.20
CA ARG A 75 -14.38 0.13 -8.95
C ARG A 75 -15.61 0.25 -9.83
N ASN A 76 -16.66 0.94 -9.37
CA ASN A 76 -17.86 1.20 -10.17
C ASN A 76 -17.55 2.11 -11.36
N GLN A 77 -16.71 3.14 -11.17
CA GLN A 77 -16.25 4.02 -12.25
C GLN A 77 -15.43 3.26 -13.30
N LEU A 78 -14.53 2.37 -12.88
CA LEU A 78 -13.75 1.53 -13.81
C LEU A 78 -14.59 0.47 -14.54
N ARG A 79 -15.75 0.08 -13.98
CA ARG A 79 -16.65 -0.92 -14.55
C ARG A 79 -17.66 -0.31 -15.52
N ALA A 80 -17.92 1.00 -15.46
CA ALA A 80 -18.72 1.70 -16.45
C ALA A 80 -17.96 1.70 -17.79
N PRO A 81 -18.46 1.03 -18.84
CA PRO A 81 -17.81 1.08 -20.14
C PRO A 81 -17.94 2.47 -20.76
N ALA A 82 -16.98 2.76 -21.63
CA ALA A 82 -17.05 3.83 -22.62
C ALA A 82 -18.27 3.65 -23.52
N GLU A 83 -19.42 4.19 -23.11
CA GLU A 83 -20.60 4.39 -23.96
C GLU A 83 -20.84 5.89 -24.11
N GLU A 84 -19.97 6.57 -24.84
CA GLU A 84 -20.25 7.88 -25.47
C GLU A 84 -19.11 8.22 -26.44
N SER A 85 -18.99 7.43 -27.50
CA SER A 85 -18.27 7.78 -28.74
C SER A 85 -18.81 6.93 -29.89
N ASP A 86 -20.10 7.06 -30.17
CA ASP A 86 -20.60 7.02 -31.55
C ASP A 86 -21.94 7.75 -31.62
N GLY A 87 -21.98 8.81 -32.42
CA GLY A 87 -23.08 9.76 -32.56
C GLY A 87 -22.67 10.95 -33.42
#